data_AF-A0A940WC29-F1
#
_entry.id   AF-A0A940WC29-F1
#
_cell.length_a   1.000
_cell.length_b   1.000
_cell.length_c   1.000
_cell.angle_alpha   90.00
_cell.angle_beta   90.00
_cell.angle_gamma   90.00
#
_symmetry.space_group_name_H-M   'P 1'
#
loop_
_entity.id
_entity.type
_entity.pdbx_description
1 polymer ?
#
loop_
_entity_poly.entity_id
_entity_poly.type
_entity_poly.pdbx_seq_one_letter_code
_entity_poly.pdbx_strand_id
1 'polypeptide(L)'
;MTDRGEPPVEPGITPGTLEGPAAPPAAGAGPAAPVSTWNIANVLTIGRLAVVPAFTVFLFIDGTGWRMAALAVFLLASLTDQLDGWLARKYALITDFGKIADPIADKALIGAALVSLSILAEIPWWVTLVIIVREAGVTLLRFLVIRHGVIPASYGGKVKTVLQIVAIALFILPGIPALVRWVPLGLALLVTVGTGVDYVVRAVRLRQVATRARAR
;
A
#
# COMPACT_ATOMS: atom_id res chain seq x y z
N MET A 1 -81.39 -19.85 43.64
CA MET A 1 -80.69 -18.58 43.38
C MET A 1 -79.27 -18.77 43.87
N THR A 2 -78.32 -18.68 42.95
CA THR A 2 -77.00 -19.33 42.94
C THR A 2 -76.06 -18.91 44.07
N ASP A 3 -75.64 -19.89 44.88
CA ASP A 3 -74.47 -19.83 45.77
C ASP A 3 -73.20 -20.07 44.92
N ARG A 4 -72.32 -19.07 44.87
CA ARG A 4 -71.05 -19.13 44.12
C ARG A 4 -69.95 -19.53 45.11
N GLY A 5 -69.60 -20.81 45.12
CA GLY A 5 -68.39 -21.30 45.79
C GLY A 5 -67.14 -20.81 45.06
N GLU A 6 -66.29 -20.06 45.77
CA GLU A 6 -64.93 -19.73 45.32
C GLU A 6 -64.05 -21.00 45.30
N PRO A 7 -63.23 -21.22 44.26
CA PRO A 7 -62.26 -22.31 44.25
C PRO A 7 -60.98 -21.97 45.07
N PRO A 8 -60.19 -22.98 45.46
CA PRO A 8 -59.16 -22.87 46.50
C PRO A 8 -57.90 -22.13 46.02
N VAL A 9 -57.24 -21.45 46.96
CA VAL A 9 -55.93 -20.80 46.80
C VAL A 9 -54.83 -21.87 46.67
N GLU A 10 -54.21 -22.00 45.50
CA GLU A 10 -53.02 -22.85 45.32
C GLU A 10 -51.75 -22.17 45.87
N PRO A 11 -50.87 -22.91 46.56
CA PRO A 11 -49.63 -22.39 47.11
C PRO A 11 -48.49 -22.31 46.06
N GLY A 12 -47.87 -21.13 45.99
CA GLY A 12 -46.43 -20.93 45.78
C GLY A 12 -45.75 -21.62 44.59
N ILE A 13 -45.68 -20.92 43.45
CA ILE A 13 -44.66 -21.16 42.43
C ILE A 13 -43.65 -20.00 42.50
N THR A 14 -42.56 -20.22 43.23
CA THR A 14 -41.31 -19.47 43.03
C THR A 14 -40.75 -19.86 41.65
N PRO A 15 -40.40 -18.90 40.77
CA PRO A 15 -39.67 -19.24 39.57
C PRO A 15 -38.28 -19.73 39.96
N GLY A 16 -38.09 -21.05 39.94
CA GLY A 16 -36.77 -21.66 40.00
C GLY A 16 -35.95 -21.18 38.81
N THR A 17 -34.78 -20.64 39.11
CA THR A 17 -33.69 -20.40 38.17
C THR A 17 -33.40 -21.66 37.36
N LEU A 18 -33.79 -21.66 36.09
CA LEU A 18 -33.30 -22.62 35.10
C LEU A 18 -31.85 -22.24 34.76
N GLU A 19 -30.91 -22.57 35.64
CA GLU A 19 -29.50 -22.62 35.28
C GLU A 19 -29.28 -23.81 34.35
N GLY A 20 -29.41 -23.56 33.04
CA GLY A 20 -28.89 -24.48 32.04
C GLY A 20 -27.37 -24.63 32.21
N PRO A 21 -26.78 -25.81 31.89
CA PRO A 21 -25.35 -26.03 32.07
C PRO A 21 -24.56 -24.97 31.31
N ALA A 22 -23.68 -24.27 32.04
CA ALA A 22 -22.82 -23.24 31.50
C ALA A 22 -22.12 -23.72 30.22
N ALA A 23 -22.30 -22.99 29.12
CA ALA A 23 -21.56 -23.23 27.90
C ALA A 23 -20.05 -23.24 28.24
N PRO A 24 -19.27 -24.21 27.73
CA PRO A 24 -17.85 -24.26 27.99
C PRO A 24 -17.21 -22.93 27.55
N PRO A 25 -16.27 -22.38 28.32
CA PRO A 25 -15.60 -21.14 27.95
C PRO A 25 -15.00 -21.32 26.56
N ALA A 26 -15.36 -20.43 25.63
CA ALA A 26 -14.78 -20.39 24.31
C ALA A 26 -13.26 -20.42 24.46
N ALA A 27 -12.66 -21.55 24.09
CA ALA A 27 -11.23 -21.76 24.15
C ALA A 27 -10.56 -20.55 23.48
N GLY A 28 -9.84 -19.77 24.28
CA GLY A 28 -9.20 -18.56 23.82
C GLY A 28 -8.41 -18.88 22.57
N ALA A 29 -8.69 -18.16 21.49
CA ALA A 29 -7.80 -18.10 20.34
C ALA A 29 -6.45 -17.62 20.88
N GLY A 30 -5.54 -18.56 21.11
CA GLY A 30 -4.17 -18.26 21.49
C GLY A 30 -3.58 -17.29 20.46
N PRO A 31 -2.63 -16.42 20.86
CA PRO A 31 -2.01 -15.48 19.95
C PRO A 31 -1.53 -16.21 18.70
N ALA A 32 -2.03 -15.77 17.53
CA ALA A 32 -1.66 -16.35 16.24
C ALA A 32 -0.12 -16.46 16.16
N ALA A 33 0.39 -17.64 15.79
CA ALA A 33 1.82 -17.91 15.77
C ALA A 33 2.57 -16.83 14.95
N PRO A 34 3.76 -16.38 15.39
CA PRO A 34 4.50 -15.33 14.70
C PRO A 34 4.84 -15.79 13.27
N VAL A 35 4.42 -15.01 12.28
CA VAL A 35 4.69 -15.27 10.86
C VAL A 35 6.20 -15.16 10.63
N SER A 36 6.81 -16.24 10.13
CA SER A 36 8.25 -16.30 9.84
C SER A 36 8.70 -15.16 8.93
N THR A 37 9.87 -14.59 9.22
CA THR A 37 10.54 -13.60 8.35
C THR A 37 10.90 -14.20 6.98
N TRP A 38 11.07 -15.52 6.89
CA TRP A 38 11.19 -16.24 5.63
C TRP A 38 9.81 -16.68 5.15
N ASN A 39 9.10 -15.73 4.55
CA ASN A 39 7.84 -15.97 3.87
C ASN A 39 7.90 -15.42 2.44
N ILE A 40 6.92 -15.84 1.64
CA ILE A 40 6.82 -15.49 0.21
C ILE A 40 6.89 -13.96 0.00
N ALA A 41 6.24 -13.15 0.84
CA ALA A 41 6.25 -11.70 0.70
C ALA A 41 7.66 -11.10 0.84
N ASN A 42 8.44 -11.52 1.85
CA ASN A 42 9.79 -11.00 2.05
C ASN A 42 10.77 -11.44 0.95
N VAL A 43 10.62 -12.67 0.42
CA VAL A 43 11.42 -13.15 -0.73
C VAL A 43 11.16 -12.29 -1.96
N LEU A 44 9.90 -11.91 -2.20
CA LEU A 44 9.52 -11.05 -3.32
C LEU A 44 10.08 -9.63 -3.16
N THR A 45 10.03 -9.07 -1.95
CA THR A 45 10.61 -7.76 -1.64
C THR A 45 12.12 -7.73 -1.86
N ILE A 46 12.84 -8.77 -1.42
CA ILE A 46 14.29 -8.92 -1.66
C ILE A 46 14.58 -9.12 -3.14
N GLY A 47 13.83 -10.01 -3.81
CA GLY A 47 13.96 -10.27 -5.23
C GLY A 47 13.79 -8.99 -6.06
N ARG A 48 12.82 -8.14 -5.70
CA ARG A 48 12.62 -6.85 -6.35
C ARG A 48 13.81 -5.92 -6.21
N LEU A 49 14.36 -5.83 -5.00
CA LEU A 49 15.53 -5.01 -4.75
C LEU A 49 16.76 -5.50 -5.54
N ALA A 50 16.89 -6.82 -5.72
CA ALA A 50 17.93 -7.43 -6.54
C ALA A 50 17.73 -7.20 -8.06
N VAL A 51 16.48 -7.06 -8.52
CA VAL A 51 16.17 -6.75 -9.93
C VAL A 51 16.57 -5.32 -10.31
N VAL A 52 16.54 -4.38 -9.37
CA VAL A 52 16.87 -2.96 -9.64
C VAL A 52 18.27 -2.77 -10.24
N PRO A 53 19.36 -3.29 -9.64
CA PRO A 53 20.69 -3.24 -10.25
C PRO A 53 20.74 -3.85 -11.65
N ALA A 54 20.14 -5.03 -11.85
CA ALA A 54 20.12 -5.70 -13.15
C ALA A 54 19.43 -4.86 -14.23
N PHE A 55 18.27 -4.28 -13.90
CA PHE A 55 17.58 -3.33 -14.77
C PHE A 55 18.48 -2.14 -15.13
N THR A 56 19.15 -1.52 -14.16
CA THR A 56 20.01 -0.36 -14.44
C THR A 56 21.17 -0.73 -15.35
N VAL A 57 21.85 -1.85 -15.09
CA VAL A 57 22.96 -2.32 -15.94
C VAL A 57 22.50 -2.51 -17.38
N PHE A 58 21.37 -3.18 -17.61
CA PHE A 58 20.85 -3.37 -18.97
C PHE A 58 20.48 -2.05 -19.65
N LEU A 59 19.99 -1.07 -18.90
CA LEU A 59 19.61 0.23 -19.46
C LEU A 59 20.83 1.07 -19.88
N PHE A 60 21.96 0.92 -19.20
CA PHE A 60 23.20 1.65 -19.46
C PHE A 60 24.11 1.00 -20.51
N ILE A 61 23.88 -0.26 -20.88
CA ILE A 61 24.62 -0.90 -21.96
C ILE A 61 24.03 -0.46 -23.30
N ASP A 62 24.89 0.04 -24.18
CA ASP A 62 24.49 0.46 -25.52
C ASP A 62 23.94 -0.72 -26.35
N GLY A 63 22.88 -0.44 -27.10
CA GLY A 63 22.30 -1.36 -28.06
C GLY A 63 20.82 -1.63 -27.82
N THR A 64 20.06 -1.70 -28.92
CA THR A 64 18.61 -1.92 -28.90
C THR A 64 18.23 -3.20 -28.14
N GLY A 65 19.03 -4.26 -28.24
CA GLY A 65 18.80 -5.51 -27.52
C GLY A 65 18.82 -5.34 -26.00
N TRP A 66 19.84 -4.66 -25.47
CA TRP A 66 19.96 -4.39 -24.03
C TRP A 66 18.88 -3.43 -23.53
N ARG A 67 18.52 -2.44 -24.34
CA ARG A 67 17.42 -1.53 -24.04
C ARG A 67 16.07 -2.25 -23.99
N MET A 68 15.83 -3.21 -24.88
CA MET A 68 14.64 -4.08 -24.83
C MET A 68 14.68 -5.06 -23.65
N ALA A 69 15.86 -5.56 -23.27
CA ALA A 69 16.02 -6.38 -22.07
C ALA A 69 15.70 -5.58 -20.80
N ALA A 70 16.17 -4.33 -20.70
CA ALA A 70 15.82 -3.42 -19.61
C ALA A 70 14.31 -3.17 -19.54
N LEU A 71 13.65 -2.96 -20.69
CA LEU A 71 12.20 -2.82 -20.77
C LEU A 71 11.48 -4.08 -20.27
N ALA A 72 11.90 -5.26 -20.71
CA ALA A 72 11.31 -6.52 -20.29
C ALA A 72 11.43 -6.73 -18.78
N VAL A 73 12.64 -6.53 -18.22
CA VAL A 73 12.88 -6.61 -16.77
C VAL A 73 12.01 -5.62 -16.02
N PHE A 74 11.95 -4.36 -16.45
CA PHE A 74 11.14 -3.32 -15.82
C PHE A 74 9.65 -3.67 -15.80
N LEU A 75 9.09 -4.11 -16.94
CA LEU A 75 7.67 -4.47 -17.05
C LEU A 75 7.33 -5.71 -16.24
N LEU A 76 8.15 -6.76 -16.31
CA LEU A 76 7.94 -7.98 -15.54
C LEU A 76 7.95 -7.69 -14.05
N ALA A 77 8.96 -6.95 -13.56
CA ALA A 77 9.09 -6.60 -12.16
C ALA A 77 7.95 -5.69 -11.65
N SER A 78 7.49 -4.76 -12.49
CA SER A 78 6.36 -3.87 -12.16
C SER A 78 5.02 -4.61 -12.15
N LEU A 79 4.87 -5.67 -12.96
CA LEU A 79 3.67 -6.47 -13.01
C LEU A 79 3.61 -7.47 -11.85
N THR A 80 4.71 -8.18 -11.57
CA THR A 80 4.77 -9.14 -10.46
C THR A 80 4.55 -8.46 -9.13
N ASP A 81 5.13 -7.28 -8.88
CA ASP A 81 4.87 -6.50 -7.65
C ASP A 81 3.36 -6.30 -7.36
N GLN A 82 2.59 -5.88 -8.37
CA GLN A 82 1.17 -5.63 -8.19
C GLN A 82 0.38 -6.91 -7.88
N LEU A 83 0.74 -8.02 -8.51
CA LEU A 83 0.11 -9.33 -8.29
C LEU A 83 0.48 -9.90 -6.92
N ASP A 84 1.75 -9.86 -6.57
CA ASP A 84 2.31 -10.42 -5.35
C ASP A 84 1.88 -9.64 -4.11
N GLY A 85 1.87 -8.31 -4.20
CA GLY A 85 1.34 -7.46 -3.14
C GLY A 85 -0.15 -7.69 -2.89
N TRP A 86 -0.92 -8.04 -3.94
CA TRP A 86 -2.32 -8.45 -3.76
C TRP A 86 -2.42 -9.81 -3.07
N LEU A 87 -1.58 -10.77 -3.46
CA LEU A 87 -1.56 -12.11 -2.88
C LEU A 87 -1.17 -12.09 -1.39
N ALA A 88 -0.11 -11.35 -1.03
CA ALA A 88 0.35 -11.21 0.35
C ALA A 88 -0.71 -10.61 1.27
N ARG A 89 -1.46 -9.59 0.78
CA ARG A 89 -2.58 -9.00 1.54
C ARG A 89 -3.74 -9.98 1.70
N LYS A 90 -4.02 -10.80 0.69
CA LYS A 90 -5.10 -11.80 0.73
C LYS A 90 -4.83 -12.90 1.76
N TYR A 91 -3.57 -13.30 1.93
CA TYR A 91 -3.16 -14.37 2.85
C TYR A 91 -2.63 -13.87 4.21
N ALA A 92 -2.76 -12.56 4.52
CA ALA A 92 -2.33 -11.96 5.78
C ALA A 92 -0.85 -12.24 6.16
N LEU A 93 0.04 -12.36 5.18
CA LEU A 93 1.48 -12.66 5.37
C LEU A 93 2.29 -11.40 5.72
N ILE A 94 1.77 -10.57 6.62
CA ILE A 94 2.37 -9.27 6.95
C ILE A 94 3.37 -9.45 8.11
N THR A 95 4.64 -9.12 7.87
CA THR A 95 5.70 -9.10 8.90
C THR A 95 6.14 -7.68 9.21
N ASP A 96 6.75 -7.47 10.39
CA ASP A 96 7.28 -6.15 10.78
C ASP A 96 8.43 -5.68 9.88
N PHE A 97 9.24 -6.61 9.36
CA PHE A 97 10.24 -6.31 8.34
C PHE A 97 9.60 -5.83 7.04
N GLY A 98 8.61 -6.56 6.51
CA GLY A 98 7.89 -6.19 5.29
C GLY A 98 7.23 -4.82 5.38
N LYS A 99 6.66 -4.45 6.54
CA LYS A 99 6.08 -3.11 6.77
C LYS A 99 7.04 -1.95 6.49
N ILE A 100 8.35 -2.16 6.67
CA ILE A 100 9.40 -1.15 6.43
C ILE A 100 10.02 -1.33 5.05
N ALA A 101 10.31 -2.57 4.65
CA ALA A 101 10.99 -2.88 3.39
C ALA A 101 10.09 -2.65 2.16
N ASP A 102 8.80 -3.00 2.24
CA ASP A 102 7.89 -2.92 1.10
C ASP A 102 7.75 -1.48 0.57
N PRO A 103 7.52 -0.43 1.39
CA PRO A 103 7.41 0.94 0.88
C PRO A 103 8.66 1.48 0.19
N ILE A 104 9.83 0.90 0.51
CA ILE A 104 11.13 1.22 -0.11
C ILE A 104 11.25 0.46 -1.42
N ALA A 105 11.07 -0.86 -1.40
CA ALA A 105 11.17 -1.72 -2.57
C ALA A 105 10.12 -1.36 -3.64
N ASP A 106 8.87 -1.04 -3.24
CA ASP A 106 7.78 -0.55 -4.09
C ASP A 106 8.21 0.66 -4.94
N LYS A 107 9.13 1.50 -4.43
CA LYS A 107 9.57 2.73 -5.10
C LYS A 107 10.96 2.63 -5.72
N ALA A 108 11.75 1.65 -5.30
CA ALA A 108 13.12 1.50 -5.75
C ALA A 108 13.22 1.36 -7.27
N LEU A 109 12.36 0.53 -7.88
CA LEU A 109 12.39 0.30 -9.33
C LEU A 109 11.98 1.55 -10.14
N ILE A 110 10.86 2.19 -9.78
CA ILE A 110 10.40 3.42 -10.44
C ILE A 110 11.43 4.55 -10.24
N GLY A 111 11.93 4.71 -9.02
CA GLY A 111 12.95 5.71 -8.70
C GLY A 111 14.25 5.48 -9.46
N ALA A 112 14.75 4.24 -9.51
CA ALA A 112 15.94 3.89 -10.27
C ALA A 112 15.75 4.15 -11.77
N ALA A 113 14.58 3.82 -12.33
CA ALA A 113 14.28 4.10 -13.73
C ALA A 113 14.27 5.61 -14.04
N LEU A 114 13.59 6.43 -13.22
CA LEU A 114 13.57 7.89 -13.42
C LEU A 114 14.97 8.51 -13.29
N VAL A 115 15.75 8.08 -12.29
CA VAL A 115 17.14 8.53 -12.11
C VAL A 115 17.98 8.13 -13.32
N SER A 116 17.90 6.88 -13.76
CA SER A 116 18.70 6.38 -14.87
C SER A 116 18.36 7.10 -16.18
N LEU A 117 17.07 7.30 -16.48
CA LEU A 117 16.61 8.08 -17.62
C LEU A 117 17.03 9.55 -17.55
N SER A 118 17.21 10.11 -16.35
CA SER A 118 17.73 11.47 -16.17
C SER A 118 19.24 11.55 -16.37
N ILE A 119 19.98 10.53 -15.94
CA ILE A 119 21.42 10.39 -16.22
C ILE A 119 21.67 10.27 -17.73
N LEU A 120 20.82 9.50 -18.43
CA LEU A 120 20.83 9.37 -19.89
C LEU A 120 20.31 10.62 -20.63
N ALA A 121 20.01 11.71 -19.91
CA ALA A 121 19.49 12.97 -20.44
C ALA A 121 18.15 12.87 -21.20
N GLU A 122 17.36 11.82 -20.97
CA GLU A 122 16.06 11.63 -21.60
C GLU A 122 14.92 12.31 -20.83
N ILE A 123 15.08 12.41 -19.50
CA ILE A 123 14.15 13.10 -18.60
C ILE A 123 14.90 14.22 -17.87
N PRO A 124 14.38 15.47 -17.81
CA PRO A 124 14.97 16.53 -17.02
C PRO A 124 14.94 16.21 -15.53
N TRP A 125 16.06 16.47 -14.85
CA TRP A 125 16.22 16.20 -13.42
C TRP A 125 15.13 16.80 -12.54
N TRP A 126 14.58 17.97 -12.88
CA TRP A 126 13.52 18.58 -12.08
C TRP A 126 12.25 17.71 -12.00
N VAL A 127 11.90 16.97 -13.06
CA VAL A 127 10.74 16.06 -13.06
C VAL A 127 11.00 14.90 -12.10
N THR A 128 12.18 14.29 -12.21
CA THR A 128 12.61 13.16 -11.39
C THR A 128 12.68 13.55 -9.91
N LEU A 129 13.26 14.71 -9.59
CA LEU A 129 13.34 15.21 -8.23
C LEU A 129 11.96 15.49 -7.64
N VAL A 130 11.05 16.14 -8.38
CA VAL A 130 9.68 16.39 -7.90
C VAL A 130 8.97 15.07 -7.58
N ILE A 131 9.08 14.07 -8.46
CA ILE A 131 8.46 12.77 -8.23
C ILE A 131 9.05 12.09 -6.99
N ILE A 132 10.37 11.91 -6.93
CA ILE A 132 11.05 11.18 -5.84
C ILE A 132 10.83 11.86 -4.49
N VAL A 133 11.02 13.18 -4.42
CA VAL A 133 10.81 13.95 -3.18
C VAL A 133 9.38 13.84 -2.70
N ARG A 134 8.39 13.98 -3.61
CA ARG A 134 6.99 13.80 -3.26
C ARG A 134 6.75 12.37 -2.76
N GLU A 135 7.22 11.36 -3.46
CA GLU A 135 7.00 9.96 -3.11
C GLU A 135 7.55 9.60 -1.72
N ALA A 136 8.78 10.03 -1.43
CA ALA A 136 9.41 9.88 -0.11
C ALA A 136 8.67 10.70 0.95
N GLY A 137 8.34 11.96 0.66
CA GLY A 137 7.66 12.87 1.58
C GLY A 137 6.28 12.37 2.01
N VAL A 138 5.45 11.88 1.08
CA VAL A 138 4.13 11.29 1.41
C VAL A 138 4.28 10.00 2.22
N THR A 139 5.32 9.20 1.95
CA THR A 139 5.61 7.99 2.71
C THR A 139 5.97 8.32 4.14
N LEU A 140 6.92 9.26 4.33
CA LEU A 140 7.34 9.73 5.65
C LEU A 140 6.17 10.37 6.42
N LEU A 141 5.38 11.23 5.76
CA LEU A 141 4.22 11.86 6.37
C LEU A 141 3.23 10.82 6.91
N ARG A 142 2.96 9.75 6.14
CA ARG A 142 2.07 8.67 6.55
C ARG A 142 2.60 7.96 7.80
N PHE A 143 3.91 7.73 7.89
CA PHE A 143 4.54 7.16 9.09
C PHE A 143 4.43 8.10 10.31
N LEU A 144 4.59 9.41 10.14
CA LEU A 144 4.52 10.38 11.24
C LEU A 144 3.11 10.54 11.81
N VAL A 145 2.08 10.47 10.96
CA VAL A 145 0.69 10.67 11.37
C VAL A 145 -0.01 9.40 11.84
N ILE A 146 0.61 8.22 11.69
CA ILE A 146 -0.01 6.94 12.05
C ILE A 146 -0.48 6.88 13.51
N ARG A 147 0.22 7.60 14.41
CA ARG A 147 -0.14 7.71 15.85
C ARG A 147 -1.37 8.57 16.11
N HIS A 148 -1.79 9.39 15.15
CA HIS A 148 -2.95 10.29 15.24
C HIS A 148 -4.17 9.76 14.49
N GLY A 149 -4.02 8.68 13.72
CA GLY A 149 -5.07 8.06 12.92
C GLY A 149 -4.54 7.57 11.57
N VAL A 150 -5.30 6.66 10.94
CA VAL A 150 -4.93 6.09 9.64
C VAL A 150 -5.52 6.96 8.52
N ILE A 151 -4.67 7.51 7.65
CA ILE A 151 -5.11 8.20 6.44
C ILE A 151 -5.36 7.14 5.35
N PRO A 152 -6.60 6.96 4.87
CA PRO A 152 -6.90 5.98 3.83
C PRO A 152 -6.14 6.30 2.53
N ALA A 153 -5.84 5.25 1.77
CA ALA A 153 -5.19 5.40 0.46
C ALA A 153 -6.14 6.09 -0.53
N SER A 154 -5.67 7.13 -1.24
CA SER A 154 -6.46 7.78 -2.28
C SER A 154 -6.35 7.02 -3.61
N TYR A 155 -7.44 6.99 -4.39
CA TYR A 155 -7.47 6.40 -5.73
C TYR A 155 -6.40 7.00 -6.67
N GLY A 156 -6.10 8.29 -6.51
CA GLY A 156 -5.05 8.96 -7.28
C GLY A 156 -3.66 8.34 -7.08
N GLY A 157 -3.42 7.68 -5.95
CA GLY A 157 -2.18 6.92 -5.71
C GLY A 157 -2.01 5.70 -6.61
N LYS A 158 -3.09 5.08 -7.11
CA LYS A 158 -3.01 3.97 -8.07
C LYS A 158 -2.83 4.50 -9.50
N VAL A 159 -3.60 5.52 -9.85
CA VAL A 159 -3.55 6.14 -11.19
C VAL A 159 -2.15 6.69 -11.50
N LYS A 160 -1.51 7.37 -10.54
CA LYS A 160 -0.14 7.88 -10.74
C LYS A 160 0.85 6.74 -11.07
N THR A 161 0.73 5.59 -10.41
CA THR A 161 1.68 4.48 -10.54
C THR A 161 1.55 3.85 -11.91
N VAL A 162 0.31 3.63 -12.38
CA VAL A 162 0.07 3.17 -13.75
C VAL A 162 0.63 4.15 -14.77
N LEU A 163 0.37 5.45 -14.60
CA LEU A 163 0.89 6.48 -15.51
C LEU A 163 2.44 6.52 -15.53
N GLN A 164 3.09 6.36 -14.37
CA GLN A 164 4.56 6.31 -14.28
C GLN A 164 5.13 5.07 -14.95
N ILE A 165 4.56 3.89 -14.71
CA ILE A 165 5.01 2.64 -15.34
C ILE A 165 4.87 2.76 -16.86
N VAL A 166 3.73 3.24 -17.36
CA VAL A 166 3.50 3.46 -18.79
C VAL A 166 4.49 4.47 -19.35
N ALA A 167 4.68 5.62 -18.69
CA ALA A 167 5.62 6.63 -19.13
C ALA A 167 7.05 6.06 -19.23
N ILE A 168 7.56 5.44 -18.17
CA ILE A 168 8.90 4.87 -18.12
C ILE A 168 9.08 3.82 -19.21
N ALA A 169 8.10 2.91 -19.37
CA ALA A 169 8.15 1.90 -20.43
C ALA A 169 8.26 2.54 -21.83
N LEU A 170 7.51 3.60 -22.09
CA LEU A 170 7.56 4.33 -23.35
C LEU A 170 8.87 5.10 -23.55
N PHE A 171 9.50 5.60 -22.48
CA PHE A 171 10.84 6.20 -22.56
C PHE A 171 11.91 5.17 -22.88
N ILE A 172 11.84 3.98 -22.28
CA ILE A 172 12.79 2.90 -22.57
C ILE A 172 12.57 2.36 -24.00
N LEU A 173 11.32 2.25 -24.46
CA LEU A 173 11.00 1.72 -25.78
C LEU A 173 11.53 2.63 -26.91
N PRO A 174 12.39 2.13 -27.82
CA PRO A 174 13.00 2.95 -28.86
C PRO A 174 11.99 3.34 -29.95
N GLY A 175 12.20 4.50 -30.58
CA GLY A 175 11.40 4.97 -31.72
C GLY A 175 10.04 5.58 -31.36
N ILE A 176 9.71 5.72 -30.08
CA ILE A 176 8.44 6.33 -29.66
C ILE A 176 8.48 7.86 -29.79
N PRO A 177 7.48 8.47 -30.46
CA PRO A 177 7.40 9.93 -30.57
C PRO A 177 7.42 10.62 -29.21
N ALA A 178 8.07 11.77 -29.13
CA ALA A 178 8.22 12.52 -27.88
C ALA A 178 6.87 12.79 -27.20
N LEU A 179 5.86 13.23 -27.96
CA LEU A 179 4.53 13.50 -27.42
C LEU A 179 3.93 12.29 -26.69
N VAL A 180 4.06 11.10 -27.27
CA VAL A 180 3.51 9.85 -26.72
C VAL A 180 4.19 9.48 -25.40
N ARG A 181 5.50 9.75 -25.26
CA ARG A 181 6.26 9.55 -24.01
C ARG A 181 5.91 10.58 -22.94
N TRP A 182 5.80 11.85 -23.35
CA TRP A 182 5.63 12.98 -22.44
C TRP A 182 4.22 13.11 -21.87
N VAL A 183 3.17 12.74 -22.62
CA VAL A 183 1.78 12.80 -22.14
C VAL A 183 1.57 12.01 -20.84
N PRO A 184 1.86 10.70 -20.77
CA PRO A 184 1.66 9.94 -19.53
C PRO A 184 2.60 10.41 -18.40
N LEU A 185 3.81 10.86 -18.71
CA LEU A 185 4.73 11.41 -17.70
C LEU A 185 4.21 12.73 -17.10
N GLY A 186 3.68 13.62 -17.95
CA GLY A 186 3.07 14.87 -17.53
C GLY A 186 1.81 14.64 -16.69
N LEU A 187 0.94 13.72 -17.11
CA LEU A 187 -0.23 13.32 -16.32
C LEU A 187 0.19 12.70 -14.98
N ALA A 188 1.19 11.82 -14.97
CA ALA A 188 1.74 11.24 -13.75
C ALA A 188 2.23 12.33 -12.80
N LEU A 189 2.96 13.32 -13.31
CA LEU A 189 3.48 14.43 -12.53
C LEU A 189 2.34 15.28 -11.92
N LEU A 190 1.32 15.63 -12.71
CA LEU A 190 0.15 16.37 -12.24
C LEU A 190 -0.60 15.63 -11.14
N VAL A 191 -0.89 14.33 -11.36
CA VAL A 191 -1.54 13.49 -10.35
C VAL A 191 -0.66 13.39 -9.11
N THR A 192 0.65 13.23 -9.27
CA THR A 192 1.63 13.13 -8.18
C THR A 192 1.60 14.38 -7.30
N VAL A 193 1.68 15.57 -7.90
CA VAL A 193 1.63 16.84 -7.16
C VAL A 193 0.26 17.02 -6.49
N GLY A 194 -0.83 16.86 -7.23
CA GLY A 194 -2.20 17.06 -6.71
C GLY A 194 -2.52 16.14 -5.53
N THR A 195 -2.16 14.86 -5.64
CA THR A 195 -2.33 13.90 -4.54
C THR A 195 -1.36 14.14 -3.39
N GLY A 196 -0.17 14.69 -3.65
CA GLY A 196 0.77 15.12 -2.60
C GLY A 196 0.17 16.22 -1.72
N VAL A 197 -0.44 17.23 -2.34
CA VAL A 197 -1.14 18.32 -1.63
C VAL A 197 -2.32 17.78 -0.80
N ASP A 198 -3.16 16.92 -1.39
CA ASP A 198 -4.29 16.28 -0.67
C ASP A 198 -3.81 15.54 0.59
N TYR A 199 -2.68 14.82 0.50
CA TYR A 199 -2.08 14.15 1.65
C TYR A 199 -1.64 15.10 2.76
N VAL A 200 -0.97 16.21 2.40
CA VAL A 200 -0.53 17.22 3.38
C VAL A 200 -1.74 17.85 4.08
N VAL A 201 -2.78 18.22 3.34
CA VAL A 201 -4.00 18.81 3.91
C VAL A 201 -4.68 17.85 4.88
N ARG A 202 -4.82 16.57 4.52
CA ARG A 202 -5.41 15.55 5.39
C ARG A 202 -4.59 15.34 6.67
N ALA A 203 -3.26 15.32 6.55
CA ALA A 203 -2.37 15.19 7.70
C ALA A 203 -2.49 16.36 8.69
N VAL A 204 -2.56 17.60 8.18
CA VAL A 204 -2.73 18.79 9.02
C VAL A 204 -4.08 18.77 9.74
N ARG A 205 -5.17 18.44 9.04
CA ARG A 205 -6.51 18.32 9.65
C ARG A 205 -6.53 17.26 10.75
N LEU A 206 -5.94 16.09 10.52
CA LEU A 206 -5.89 15.01 11.50
C LEU A 206 -5.14 15.43 12.78
N ARG A 207 -4.01 16.13 12.63
CA ARG A 207 -3.24 16.65 13.77
C ARG A 207 -4.04 17.68 14.58
N GLN A 208 -4.76 18.59 13.93
CA GLN A 208 -5.60 19.59 14.60
C GLN A 208 -6.73 18.95 15.42
N VAL A 209 -7.40 17.93 14.89
CA VAL A 209 -8.46 17.21 15.60
C VAL A 209 -7.90 16.50 16.84
N ALA A 210 -6.76 15.81 16.70
CA ALA A 210 -6.11 15.12 17.81
C ALA A 210 -5.66 16.08 18.94
N THR A 211 -5.14 17.26 18.59
CA THR A 211 -4.76 18.29 19.58
C THR A 211 -5.98 18.83 20.33
N ARG A 212 -7.10 19.06 19.64
CA ARG A 212 -8.35 19.53 20.28
C ARG A 212 -8.98 18.49 21.21
N ALA A 213 -8.87 17.20 20.87
CA ALA A 213 -9.36 16.12 21.70
C ALA A 213 -8.56 15.95 23.01
N ARG A 214 -7.26 16.29 23.01
CA ARG A 214 -6.42 16.27 24.23
C ARG A 214 -6.60 17.50 25.14
N ALA A 215 -7.18 18.57 24.61
CA ALA A 215 -7.41 19.80 25.34
C ALA A 215 -8.81 19.85 26.02
N ARG A 216 -9.59 18.78 25.90
CA ARG A 216 -10.87 18.55 26.59
C ARG A 216 -10.70 17.42 27.58
#